data_AF-A0A969Q1L4-F1
#
_entry.id   AF-A0A969Q1L4-F1
#
_cell.length_a   1.000
_cell.length_b   1.000
_cell.length_c   1.000
_cell.angle_alpha   90.00
_cell.angle_beta   90.00
_cell.angle_gamma   90.00
#
_symmetry.space_group_name_H-M   'P 1'
#
loop_
_entity.id
_entity.type
_entity.pdbx_description
1 polymer ?
#
loop_
_entity_poly.entity_id
_entity_poly.type
_entity_poly.pdbx_seq_one_letter_code
_entity_poly.pdbx_strand_id
1 'polypeptide(L)' 'MKLKSLLLGSAAALVAVSGARAADAIIAEPEPVEYVRVCDAFGAGFFYIPGTETCLKVGGYVRYDINITEDGW' A
#
# COMPACT_ATOMS: atom_id res chain seq x y z
N MET A 1 38.39 40.26 -28.49
CA MET A 1 37.11 39.62 -28.90
C MET A 1 36.83 38.31 -28.14
N LYS A 2 37.06 38.23 -26.81
CA LYS A 2 36.84 36.97 -26.05
C LYS A 2 35.68 37.02 -25.05
N LEU A 3 35.27 38.22 -24.60
CA LEU A 3 34.19 38.37 -23.61
C LEU A 3 32.79 38.14 -24.22
N LYS A 4 32.56 38.59 -25.46
CA LYS A 4 31.29 38.38 -26.19
C LYS A 4 31.01 36.90 -26.45
N SER A 5 32.04 36.14 -26.83
CA SER A 5 31.94 34.69 -27.07
C SER A 5 31.62 33.91 -25.80
N LEU A 6 32.12 34.35 -24.64
CA LEU A 6 31.93 33.68 -23.37
C LEU A 6 30.51 33.93 -22.81
N LEU A 7 29.99 35.15 -22.99
CA LEU A 7 28.60 35.48 -22.65
C LEU A 7 27.58 34.75 -23.52
N LEU A 8 27.83 34.65 -24.83
CA LEU A 8 26.97 33.90 -25.76
C LEU A 8 27.01 32.38 -25.47
N GLY A 9 28.17 31.84 -25.10
CA GLY A 9 28.29 30.44 -24.70
C GLY A 9 27.58 30.10 -23.38
N SER A 10 27.61 31.00 -22.40
CA SER A 10 26.95 30.82 -21.10
C SER A 10 25.41 30.85 -21.20
N ALA A 11 24.87 31.73 -22.04
CA ALA A 11 23.42 31.81 -22.28
C ALA A 11 22.87 30.52 -22.93
N ALA A 12 23.61 29.89 -23.84
CA ALA A 12 23.21 28.63 -24.47
C ALA A 12 23.16 27.45 -23.47
N ALA A 13 24.08 27.42 -22.49
CA ALA A 13 24.11 26.37 -21.47
C ALA A 13 22.89 26.43 -20.52
N LEU A 14 22.40 27.63 -20.22
CA LEU A 14 21.24 27.83 -19.35
C LEU A 14 19.92 27.40 -20.01
N VAL A 15 19.79 27.54 -21.33
CA VAL A 15 18.59 27.12 -22.08
C VAL A 15 18.55 25.60 -22.30
N ALA A 16 19.70 24.93 -22.36
CA ALA A 16 19.77 23.47 -22.49
C ALA A 16 19.34 22.72 -21.21
N VAL A 17 19.36 23.38 -20.04
CA VAL A 17 19.10 22.77 -18.73
C VAL A 17 17.69 23.07 -18.18
N SER A 18 16.91 23.95 -18.83
CA SER A 18 15.52 24.25 -18.43
C SER A 18 14.52 23.17 -18.88
N GLY A 19 14.87 21.91 -18.72
CA GLY A 19 13.94 20.79 -18.85
C GLY A 19 13.66 20.22 -17.47
N ALA A 20 12.79 20.87 -16.69
CA ALA A 20 12.19 20.23 -15.52
C ALA A 20 11.42 19.01 -16.03
N ARG A 21 12.04 17.83 -15.98
CA ARG A 21 11.35 16.56 -16.15
C ARG A 21 10.61 16.35 -14.83
N ALA A 22 9.37 16.82 -14.76
CA ALA A 22 8.43 16.25 -13.81
C ALA A 22 8.36 14.76 -14.18
N ALA A 23 9.07 13.93 -13.41
CA ALA A 23 8.83 12.51 -13.41
C ALA A 23 7.46 12.36 -12.75
N ASP A 24 6.40 12.40 -13.56
CA ASP A 24 5.13 11.81 -13.15
C ASP A 24 5.47 10.40 -12.69
N ALA A 25 5.40 10.19 -11.37
CA ALA A 25 5.66 8.90 -10.78
C ALA A 25 4.73 7.93 -11.50
N ILE A 26 5.32 6.98 -12.23
CA ILE A 26 4.56 5.86 -12.77
C ILE A 26 4.02 5.16 -11.53
N ILE A 27 2.76 5.43 -11.22
CA ILE A 27 2.01 4.69 -10.22
C ILE A 27 1.96 3.29 -10.81
N ALA A 28 2.86 2.42 -10.34
CA ALA A 28 2.83 1.02 -10.67
C ALA A 28 1.41 0.54 -10.34
N GLU A 29 0.75 -0.04 -11.33
CA GLU A 29 -0.56 -0.67 -11.19
C GLU A 29 -0.51 -1.50 -9.89
N PRO A 30 -1.42 -1.29 -8.93
CA PRO A 30 -1.34 -1.97 -7.64
C PRO A 30 -1.37 -3.47 -7.90
N GLU A 31 -0.24 -4.14 -7.70
CA GLU A 31 -0.18 -5.58 -7.79
C GLU A 31 -1.22 -6.14 -6.81
N PRO A 32 -1.96 -7.20 -7.21
CA PRO A 32 -2.98 -7.79 -6.38
C PRO A 32 -2.33 -8.25 -5.08
N VAL A 33 -2.51 -7.43 -4.05
CA VAL A 33 -2.00 -7.69 -2.72
C VAL A 33 -2.74 -8.93 -2.23
N GLU A 34 -2.06 -10.06 -2.21
CA GLU A 34 -2.57 -11.31 -1.66
C GLU A 34 -2.71 -11.13 -0.14
N TYR A 35 -3.84 -10.57 0.28
CA TYR A 35 -4.12 -10.21 1.66
C TYR A 35 -4.25 -11.43 2.58
N VAL A 36 -4.47 -12.62 2.02
CA VAL A 36 -4.75 -13.83 2.80
C VAL A 36 -3.79 -14.93 2.37
N ARG A 37 -2.69 -15.05 3.12
CA ARG A 37 -1.72 -16.13 2.99
C ARG A 37 -1.94 -17.14 4.10
N VAL A 38 -1.85 -18.42 3.79
CA VAL A 38 -1.88 -19.50 4.79
C VAL A 38 -0.66 -19.37 5.69
N CYS A 39 -0.83 -19.52 7.01
CA CYS A 39 0.30 -19.55 7.94
C CYS A 39 0.92 -20.95 8.01
N ASP A 40 2.14 -21.08 7.48
CA ASP A 40 2.87 -22.34 7.34
C ASP A 40 3.22 -22.98 8.69
N ALA A 41 3.38 -22.15 9.73
CA ALA A 41 3.74 -22.62 11.08
C ALA A 41 2.65 -23.45 11.76
N PHE A 42 1.37 -23.14 11.48
CA PHE A 42 0.22 -23.82 12.09
C PHE A 42 -0.64 -24.60 11.08
N GLY A 43 -0.50 -24.31 9.79
CA GLY A 43 -1.21 -24.98 8.71
C GLY A 43 -2.63 -24.45 8.49
N ALA A 44 -3.50 -25.33 7.96
CA ALA A 44 -4.83 -24.95 7.50
C ALA A 44 -5.69 -24.28 8.58
N GLY A 45 -6.35 -23.17 8.20
CA GLY A 45 -7.21 -22.39 9.09
C GLY A 45 -6.48 -21.31 9.90
N PHE A 46 -5.16 -21.18 9.76
CA PHE A 46 -4.40 -20.03 10.23
C PHE A 46 -3.95 -19.17 9.05
N PHE A 47 -3.97 -17.85 9.23
CA PHE A 47 -3.65 -16.86 8.22
C PHE A 47 -2.61 -15.88 8.76
N TYR A 48 -1.73 -15.38 7.90
CA TYR A 48 -0.85 -14.27 8.28
C TYR A 48 -1.61 -12.95 8.32
N ILE A 49 -1.34 -12.14 9.35
CA ILE A 49 -1.80 -10.74 9.37
C ILE A 49 -1.02 -9.95 8.31
N PRO A 50 -1.70 -9.17 7.43
CA PRO A 50 -1.02 -8.38 6.41
C PRO A 50 0.06 -7.48 7.02
N GLY A 51 1.28 -7.56 6.47
CA GLY A 51 2.42 -6.78 6.95
C GLY A 51 3.19 -7.40 8.14
N THR A 52 2.82 -8.59 8.63
CA THR A 52 3.57 -9.28 9.69
C THR A 52 3.71 -10.79 9.42
N GLU A 53 4.54 -11.46 10.23
CA GLU A 53 4.63 -12.93 10.30
C GLU A 53 3.77 -13.50 11.44
N THR A 54 2.85 -12.70 11.99
CA THR A 54 1.95 -13.12 13.06
C THR A 54 0.80 -13.95 12.49
N CYS A 55 0.58 -15.13 13.05
CA CYS A 55 -0.50 -16.02 12.63
C CYS A 55 -1.78 -15.78 13.43
N LEU A 56 -2.91 -15.71 12.73
CA LEU A 56 -4.25 -15.47 13.27
C LEU A 56 -5.20 -16.57 12.80
N LYS A 57 -6.06 -17.06 13.71
CA LYS A 57 -7.15 -18.00 13.40
C LYS A 57 -8.48 -17.37 13.81
N VAL A 58 -9.39 -17.25 12.85
CA VAL A 58 -10.74 -16.75 13.09
C VAL A 58 -11.62 -17.94 13.51
N GLY A 59 -12.21 -17.83 14.70
CA GLY A 59 -13.12 -18.84 15.23
C GLY A 59 -13.92 -18.31 16.41
N GLY A 60 -15.06 -18.93 16.68
CA GLY A 60 -15.96 -18.55 17.75
C GLY A 60 -17.20 -19.45 17.77
N TYR A 61 -18.13 -19.16 18.68
CA TYR A 61 -19.43 -19.82 18.74
C TYR A 61 -20.53 -18.75 18.77
N VAL A 62 -21.69 -19.08 18.23
CA VAL A 62 -22.88 -18.21 18.27
C VAL A 62 -23.70 -18.59 19.50
N ARG A 63 -23.99 -17.61 20.34
CA ARG A 63 -24.89 -17.77 21.49
C ARG A 63 -26.09 -16.85 21.32
N TYR A 64 -27.27 -17.41 21.56
CA TYR A 64 -28.52 -16.70 21.59
C TYR A 64 -29.32 -17.18 22.81
N ASP A 65 -29.81 -16.24 23.60
CA ASP A 65 -30.58 -16.49 24.80
C ASP A 65 -32.00 -15.91 24.61
N ILE A 66 -33.04 -16.75 24.76
CA ILE A 66 -34.45 -16.32 24.83
C ILE A 66 -34.97 -16.59 26.23
N ASN A 67 -35.59 -15.59 26.84
CA ASN A 67 -36.40 -15.78 28.02
C ASN A 67 -37.83 -15.35 27.66
N ILE A 68 -38.76 -16.31 27.65
CA ILE A 68 -40.19 -16.06 27.54
C ILE A 68 -40.74 -16.12 28.96
N THR A 69 -41.07 -14.97 29.53
CA THR A 69 -41.81 -14.91 30.79
C THR A 69 -43.29 -15.01 30.45
N GLU A 70 -43.94 -16.05 30.94
CA GLU A 70 -45.39 -16.15 30.91
C GLU A 70 -45.90 -15.44 32.18
N ASP A 71 -46.21 -14.15 32.06
CA ASP A 71 -47.02 -13.45 33.05
C ASP A 71 -48.44 -13.98 32.96
N GLY A 72 -48.65 -15.09 33.67
CA GLY A 72 -49.93 -15.79 33.78
C GLY A 72 -51.05 -14.83 34.16
N TRP A 73 -52.09 -14.87 33.33
CA TRP A 73 -53.43 -14.41 33.68
C TRP A 73 -54.04 -15.34 34.73
#